data_AF-A0A1H1H114-F1
#
_entry.id   AF-A0A1H1H114-F1
#
_cell.length_a   1.000
_cell.length_b   1.000
_cell.length_c   1.000
_cell.angle_alpha   90.00
_cell.angle_beta   90.00
_cell.angle_gamma   90.00
#
_symmetry.space_group_name_H-M   'P 1'
#
loop_
_entity.id
_entity.type
_entity.pdbx_description
1 polymer ?
#
loop_
_entity_poly.entity_id
_entity_poly.type
_entity_poly.pdbx_seq_one_letter_code
_entity_poly.pdbx_strand_id
1 'polypeptide(L)'
;MSTNNVTSEEHNAARDAVKFSMGVVGCDVELRALNEELARPFGDVPLYARCFAFALWQQGYPIEFSIGGERWNLTPSPQWGAKGRYRVRPKREDLVLPSIDWSHVVAKWKWLAQDENGELWVFSERPEISAAAKWWFVAGGKSTEIQAVAALASAKSGSGDWRKLIVQRPEGE
;
A
#
# COMPACT_ATOMS: atom_id res chain seq x y z
N MET A 1 6.00 36.13 10.85
CA MET A 1 6.63 35.00 10.14
C MET A 1 6.67 35.37 8.67
N SER A 2 7.87 35.47 8.08
CA SER A 2 8.04 35.79 6.65
C SER A 2 7.65 34.57 5.82
N THR A 3 6.71 34.73 4.88
CA THR A 3 6.28 33.69 3.94
C THR A 3 7.11 33.66 2.65
N ASN A 4 8.18 34.45 2.58
CA ASN A 4 9.01 34.55 1.40
C ASN A 4 10.30 33.80 1.65
N ASN A 5 10.39 32.56 1.15
CA ASN A 5 11.56 31.95 0.52
C ASN A 5 11.23 30.48 0.23
N VAL A 6 10.33 30.25 -0.72
CA VAL A 6 10.31 28.94 -1.39
C VAL A 6 11.56 28.89 -2.24
N THR A 7 12.48 27.99 -1.92
CA THR A 7 13.72 27.87 -2.70
C THR A 7 13.39 27.35 -4.10
N SER A 8 14.23 27.62 -5.10
CA SER A 8 14.06 27.03 -6.43
C SER A 8 14.03 25.49 -6.39
N GLU A 9 14.65 24.91 -5.37
CA GLU A 9 14.64 23.47 -5.08
C GLU A 9 13.26 23.01 -4.60
N GLU A 10 12.62 23.72 -3.67
CA GLU A 10 11.24 23.44 -3.24
C GLU A 10 10.22 23.65 -4.37
N HIS A 11 10.45 24.63 -5.24
CA HIS A 11 9.61 24.87 -6.42
C HIS A 11 9.74 23.73 -7.44
N ASN A 12 10.97 23.26 -7.70
CA ASN A 12 11.21 22.13 -8.59
C ASN A 12 10.66 20.82 -8.00
N ALA A 13 10.82 20.59 -6.69
CA ALA A 13 10.24 19.46 -5.98
C ALA A 13 8.70 19.47 -6.04
N ALA A 14 8.07 20.64 -5.88
CA ALA A 14 6.62 20.78 -6.05
C ALA A 14 6.19 20.53 -7.50
N ARG A 15 6.95 21.00 -8.48
CA ARG A 15 6.68 20.78 -9.91
C ARG A 15 6.84 19.31 -10.31
N ASP A 16 7.81 18.61 -9.73
CA ASP A 16 8.01 17.17 -9.95
C ASP A 16 6.93 16.36 -9.22
N ALA A 17 6.49 16.78 -8.03
CA ALA A 17 5.32 16.22 -7.35
C ALA A 17 4.01 16.44 -8.14
N VAL A 18 3.87 17.55 -8.87
CA VAL A 18 2.74 17.77 -9.78
C VAL A 18 2.80 16.81 -10.97
N LYS A 19 3.96 16.63 -11.61
CA LYS A 19 4.13 15.64 -12.68
C LYS A 19 3.83 14.22 -12.22
N PHE A 20 4.21 13.89 -11.00
CA PHE A 20 3.93 12.63 -10.32
C PHE A 20 2.41 12.44 -10.08
N SER A 21 1.71 13.48 -9.62
CA SER A 21 0.25 13.47 -9.41
C SER A 21 -0.59 13.34 -10.70
N MET A 22 -0.01 13.67 -11.86
CA MET A 22 -0.71 13.71 -13.14
C MET A 22 -0.50 12.46 -14.01
N GLY A 23 0.34 11.51 -13.60
CA GLY A 23 0.63 10.34 -14.45
C GLY A 23 0.98 9.02 -13.77
N VAL A 24 1.34 8.99 -12.47
CA VAL A 24 2.01 7.78 -11.90
C VAL A 24 1.61 7.43 -10.47
N VAL A 25 0.57 8.01 -9.86
CA VAL A 25 0.15 7.57 -8.50
C VAL A 25 -0.63 6.24 -8.53
N GLY A 26 -0.05 5.21 -9.13
CA GLY A 26 -0.46 3.82 -9.05
C GLY A 26 0.62 2.90 -8.48
N CYS A 27 1.83 3.41 -8.17
CA CYS A 27 2.93 2.61 -7.65
C CYS A 27 3.06 2.72 -6.12
N ASP A 28 3.08 1.58 -5.41
CA ASP A 28 3.25 1.55 -3.94
C ASP A 28 4.57 2.18 -3.46
N VAL A 29 5.60 2.18 -4.30
CA VAL A 29 6.93 2.75 -3.99
C VAL A 29 6.84 4.25 -3.75
N GLU A 30 5.98 4.92 -4.51
CA GLU A 30 5.79 6.35 -4.52
C GLU A 30 5.05 6.85 -3.27
N LEU A 31 3.96 6.16 -2.90
CA LEU A 31 3.25 6.42 -1.65
C LEU A 31 4.09 6.07 -0.42
N ARG A 32 4.96 5.06 -0.51
CA ARG A 32 5.88 4.69 0.56
C ARG A 32 6.85 5.83 0.87
N ALA A 33 7.52 6.37 -0.15
CA ALA A 33 8.44 7.49 0.02
C ALA A 33 7.74 8.73 0.61
N LEU A 34 6.54 9.07 0.13
CA LEU A 34 5.74 10.15 0.72
C LEU A 34 5.41 9.87 2.20
N ASN A 35 5.00 8.65 2.52
CA ASN A 35 4.62 8.28 3.88
C ASN A 35 5.81 8.23 4.85
N GLU A 36 7.03 7.99 4.36
CA GLU A 36 8.25 8.12 5.16
C GLU A 36 8.49 9.57 5.60
N GLU A 37 8.25 10.55 4.72
CA GLU A 37 8.29 11.97 5.08
C GLU A 37 7.16 12.35 6.05
N LEU A 38 5.94 11.88 5.80
CA LEU A 38 4.76 12.16 6.62
C LEU A 38 4.77 11.46 8.00
N ALA A 39 5.73 10.57 8.26
CA ALA A 39 5.88 9.90 9.55
C ALA A 39 6.26 10.86 10.69
N ARG A 40 6.71 12.08 10.38
CA ARG A 40 7.04 13.15 11.32
C ARG A 40 5.79 13.99 11.68
N PRO A 41 5.81 14.78 12.77
CA PRO A 41 4.75 15.75 13.02
C PRO A 41 4.55 16.66 11.80
N PHE A 42 3.31 16.90 11.39
CA PHE A 42 2.98 17.57 10.13
C PHE A 42 3.56 18.98 10.03
N GLY A 43 3.77 19.68 11.16
CA GLY A 43 4.42 20.98 11.20
C GLY A 43 5.88 20.94 10.75
N ASP A 44 6.54 19.79 10.89
CA ASP A 44 7.94 19.55 10.56
C ASP A 44 8.11 18.90 9.16
N VAL A 45 7.00 18.55 8.49
CA VAL A 45 7.02 17.98 7.15
C VAL A 45 7.35 19.09 6.13
N PRO A 46 8.27 18.85 5.18
CA PRO A 46 8.56 19.80 4.11
C PRO A 46 7.30 20.27 3.38
N LEU A 47 7.27 21.54 2.96
CA LEU A 47 6.07 22.13 2.36
C LEU A 47 5.57 21.34 1.14
N TYR A 48 6.48 20.87 0.27
CA TYR A 48 6.10 20.09 -0.91
C TYR A 48 5.36 18.79 -0.55
N ALA A 49 5.81 18.05 0.48
CA ALA A 49 5.19 16.80 0.89
C ALA A 49 3.82 17.05 1.54
N ARG A 50 3.65 18.16 2.28
CA ARG A 50 2.36 18.60 2.81
C ARG A 50 1.38 18.93 1.69
N CYS A 51 1.81 19.74 0.71
CA CYS A 51 1.02 20.08 -0.46
C CYS A 51 0.63 18.84 -1.25
N PHE A 52 1.55 17.87 -1.38
CA PHE A 52 1.28 16.65 -2.12
C PHE A 52 0.28 15.74 -1.40
N ALA A 53 0.39 15.54 -0.09
CA ALA A 53 -0.61 14.82 0.70
C ALA A 53 -2.00 15.47 0.62
N PHE A 54 -2.06 16.81 0.64
CA PHE A 54 -3.30 17.55 0.46
C PHE A 54 -3.90 17.34 -0.94
N ALA A 55 -3.09 17.38 -2.00
CA ALA A 55 -3.53 17.14 -3.36
C ALA A 55 -4.08 15.72 -3.55
N LEU A 56 -3.41 14.70 -3.00
CA LEU A 56 -3.90 13.31 -3.03
C LEU A 56 -5.23 13.16 -2.30
N TRP A 57 -5.40 13.80 -1.15
CA TRP A 57 -6.70 13.83 -0.47
C TRP A 57 -7.80 14.45 -1.34
N GLN A 58 -7.52 15.56 -2.02
CA GLN A 58 -8.46 16.18 -2.97
C GLN A 58 -8.79 15.27 -4.16
N GLN A 59 -7.87 14.39 -4.56
CA GLN A 59 -8.09 13.36 -5.58
C GLN A 59 -8.81 12.11 -5.06
N GLY A 60 -9.18 12.07 -3.77
CA GLY A 60 -9.93 10.98 -3.15
C GLY A 60 -9.07 9.88 -2.53
N TYR A 61 -7.75 10.07 -2.38
CA TYR A 61 -6.94 9.12 -1.62
C TYR A 61 -7.33 9.18 -0.12
N PRO A 62 -7.56 8.02 0.52
CA PRO A 62 -7.87 8.00 1.95
C PRO A 62 -6.67 8.48 2.78
N ILE A 63 -6.93 9.37 3.73
CA ILE A 63 -5.92 9.84 4.69
C ILE A 63 -6.12 9.12 6.01
N GLU A 64 -5.03 8.67 6.60
CA GLU A 64 -4.99 8.21 7.98
C GLU A 64 -4.23 9.22 8.84
N PHE A 65 -4.65 9.34 10.10
CA PHE A 65 -4.11 10.25 11.08
C PHE A 65 -3.75 9.52 12.37
N SER A 66 -2.67 9.95 13.01
CA SER A 66 -2.22 9.45 14.30
C SER A 66 -1.78 10.56 15.24
N ILE A 67 -2.11 10.41 16.53
CA ILE A 67 -1.54 11.17 17.63
C ILE A 67 -0.56 10.22 18.33
N GLY A 68 0.73 10.40 18.13
CA GLY A 68 1.78 9.56 18.73
C GLY A 68 2.27 8.39 17.88
N GLY A 69 1.66 8.09 16.73
CA GLY A 69 2.18 7.14 15.73
C GLY A 69 1.79 5.67 15.93
N GLU A 70 1.26 5.30 17.09
CA GLU A 70 0.93 3.89 17.42
C GLU A 70 -0.39 3.40 16.80
N ARG A 71 -1.36 4.30 16.61
CA ARG A 71 -2.67 3.98 16.04
C ARG A 71 -3.02 4.95 14.93
N TRP A 72 -3.36 4.39 13.77
CA TRP A 72 -3.77 5.12 12.57
C TRP A 72 -5.26 5.01 12.39
N ASN A 73 -5.94 6.15 12.28
CA ASN A 73 -7.39 6.21 12.07
C ASN A 73 -7.68 6.89 10.75
N LEU A 74 -8.58 6.32 9.95
CA LEU A 74 -9.08 6.97 8.74
C LEU A 74 -9.74 8.31 9.11
N THR A 75 -9.40 9.35 8.37
CA THR A 75 -9.98 10.68 8.55
C THR A 75 -10.54 11.19 7.22
N PRO A 76 -11.88 11.32 7.09
CA PRO A 76 -12.48 11.87 5.87
C PRO A 76 -12.23 13.38 5.72
N SER A 77 -11.91 14.06 6.82
CA SER A 77 -11.70 15.51 6.87
C SER A 77 -10.45 15.84 7.71
N PRO A 78 -9.24 15.56 7.18
CA PRO A 78 -7.99 15.83 7.87
C PRO A 78 -7.87 17.32 8.21
N GLN A 79 -7.62 17.60 9.49
CA GLN A 79 -7.42 18.97 10.00
C GLN A 79 -5.99 19.49 9.80
N TRP A 80 -5.07 18.64 9.32
CA TRP A 80 -3.66 18.97 9.06
C TRP A 80 -2.95 19.67 10.23
N GLY A 81 -3.23 19.24 11.46
CA GLY A 81 -2.67 19.85 12.67
C GLY A 81 -1.17 19.61 12.77
N ALA A 82 -0.41 20.65 13.15
CA ALA A 82 1.06 20.62 13.18
C ALA A 82 1.66 19.48 14.03
N LYS A 83 0.99 19.07 15.11
CA LYS A 83 1.43 17.97 15.98
C LYS A 83 0.98 16.58 15.50
N GLY A 84 0.08 16.55 14.52
CA GLY A 84 -0.47 15.32 13.96
C GLY A 84 0.52 14.61 13.05
N ARG A 85 0.41 13.29 12.96
CA ARG A 85 1.08 12.51 11.89
C ARG A 85 0.03 12.05 10.91
N TYR A 86 0.38 12.04 9.63
CA TYR A 86 -0.53 11.68 8.55
C TYR A 86 0.10 10.60 7.68
N ARG A 87 -0.72 9.84 6.96
CA ARG A 87 -0.25 9.01 5.85
C ARG A 87 -1.35 8.86 4.83
N VAL A 88 -0.96 8.70 3.58
CA VAL A 88 -1.85 8.50 2.45
C VAL A 88 -1.97 7.00 2.21
N ARG A 89 -3.19 6.47 2.14
CA ARG A 89 -3.42 5.09 1.70
C ARG A 89 -3.64 5.05 0.19
N PRO A 90 -3.26 3.95 -0.48
CA PRO A 90 -3.71 3.67 -1.83
C PRO A 90 -5.24 3.68 -1.89
N LYS A 91 -5.82 4.11 -3.02
CA LYS A 91 -7.26 3.97 -3.18
C LYS A 91 -7.62 2.51 -3.33
N ARG A 92 -8.89 2.18 -3.05
CA ARG A 92 -9.40 0.84 -3.26
C ARG A 92 -9.38 0.45 -4.74
N GLU A 93 -9.57 1.42 -5.63
CA GLU A 93 -9.52 1.24 -7.09
C GLU A 93 -8.10 1.00 -7.64
N ASP A 94 -7.06 1.34 -6.86
CA ASP A 94 -5.66 1.07 -7.21
C ASP A 94 -5.20 -0.34 -6.77
N LEU A 95 -6.08 -1.11 -6.11
CA LEU A 95 -5.80 -2.49 -5.71
C LEU A 95 -5.93 -3.42 -6.91
N VAL A 96 -4.79 -3.76 -7.52
CA VAL A 96 -4.73 -4.82 -8.52
C VAL A 96 -4.46 -6.13 -7.78
N LEU A 97 -5.38 -7.09 -7.85
CA LEU A 97 -5.19 -8.39 -7.20
C LEU A 97 -4.16 -9.23 -7.96
N PRO A 98 -3.36 -10.06 -7.25
CA PRO A 98 -2.48 -11.02 -7.91
C PRO A 98 -3.30 -12.02 -8.71
N SER A 99 -2.75 -12.52 -9.80
CA SER A 99 -3.45 -13.48 -10.67
C SER A 99 -2.54 -14.59 -11.15
N ILE A 100 -3.13 -15.74 -11.46
CA ILE A 100 -2.45 -16.89 -12.01
C ILE A 100 -3.42 -17.69 -12.87
N ASP A 101 -2.91 -18.43 -13.85
CA ASP A 101 -3.70 -19.44 -14.56
C ASP A 101 -3.91 -20.67 -13.67
N TRP A 102 -5.09 -20.76 -13.07
CA TRP A 102 -5.45 -21.87 -12.18
C TRP A 102 -5.54 -23.23 -12.87
N SER A 103 -5.60 -23.30 -14.20
CA SER A 103 -5.61 -24.57 -14.94
C SER A 103 -4.28 -25.33 -14.82
N HIS A 104 -3.18 -24.60 -14.61
CA HIS A 104 -1.85 -25.16 -14.38
C HIS A 104 -1.55 -25.41 -12.89
N VAL A 105 -2.48 -25.06 -12.00
CA VAL A 105 -2.32 -25.18 -10.56
C VAL A 105 -3.14 -26.37 -10.06
N VAL A 106 -2.47 -27.32 -9.41
CA VAL A 106 -3.10 -28.51 -8.82
C VAL A 106 -4.30 -28.13 -7.94
N ALA A 107 -5.40 -28.88 -8.04
CA ALA A 107 -6.70 -28.57 -7.42
C ALA A 107 -6.65 -28.31 -5.90
N LYS A 108 -5.66 -28.87 -5.21
CA LYS A 108 -5.49 -28.69 -3.77
C LYS A 108 -5.23 -27.25 -3.33
N TRP A 109 -4.67 -26.42 -4.21
CA TRP A 109 -4.38 -25.02 -3.94
C TRP A 109 -5.63 -24.17 -4.21
N LYS A 110 -6.12 -23.51 -3.16
CA LYS A 110 -7.39 -22.78 -3.15
C LYS A 110 -7.23 -21.27 -3.02
N TRP A 111 -6.05 -20.80 -2.59
CA TRP A 111 -5.79 -19.38 -2.35
C TRP A 111 -4.45 -18.99 -2.96
N LEU A 112 -4.38 -17.78 -3.48
CA LEU A 112 -3.18 -17.09 -3.93
C LEU A 112 -3.03 -15.83 -3.08
N ALA A 113 -1.88 -15.59 -2.47
CA ALA A 113 -1.62 -14.36 -1.75
C ALA A 113 -0.24 -13.79 -2.09
N GLN A 114 -0.11 -12.47 -1.96
CA GLN A 114 1.14 -11.74 -2.14
C GLN A 114 1.63 -11.18 -0.80
N ASP A 115 2.87 -11.49 -0.45
CA ASP A 115 3.54 -10.94 0.74
C ASP A 115 4.00 -9.48 0.55
N GLU A 116 4.47 -8.84 1.62
CA GLU A 116 4.96 -7.46 1.58
C GLU A 116 6.14 -7.26 0.61
N ASN A 117 6.95 -8.30 0.42
CA ASN A 117 8.10 -8.30 -0.50
C ASN A 117 7.70 -8.54 -1.97
N GLY A 118 6.41 -8.75 -2.26
CA GLY A 118 5.92 -9.02 -3.61
C GLY A 118 5.96 -10.49 -4.03
N GLU A 119 6.42 -11.40 -3.17
CA GLU A 119 6.41 -12.83 -3.45
C GLU A 119 4.99 -13.39 -3.42
N LEU A 120 4.73 -14.32 -4.33
CA LEU A 120 3.44 -14.97 -4.51
C LEU A 120 3.46 -16.38 -3.96
N TRP A 121 2.43 -16.71 -3.18
CA TRP A 121 2.28 -17.98 -2.51
C TRP A 121 0.89 -18.55 -2.74
N VAL A 122 0.81 -19.87 -2.91
CA VAL A 122 -0.46 -20.60 -2.90
C VAL A 122 -0.64 -21.36 -1.60
N PHE A 123 -1.90 -21.44 -1.16
CA PHE A 123 -2.31 -22.07 0.08
C PHE A 123 -3.49 -23.01 -0.16
N SER A 124 -3.49 -24.15 0.54
CA SER A 124 -4.59 -25.11 0.53
C SER A 124 -5.78 -24.62 1.37
N GLU A 125 -5.50 -23.82 2.39
CA GLU A 125 -6.46 -23.20 3.30
C GLU A 125 -6.35 -21.68 3.24
N ARG A 126 -7.34 -20.96 3.78
CA ARG A 126 -7.33 -19.49 3.76
C ARG A 126 -6.22 -18.99 4.68
N PRO A 127 -5.21 -18.28 4.16
CA PRO A 127 -4.17 -17.74 5.02
C PRO A 127 -4.67 -16.56 5.85
N GLU A 128 -4.02 -16.37 6.99
CA GLU A 128 -4.13 -15.26 7.91
C GLU A 128 -2.88 -14.37 7.83
N ILE A 129 -3.03 -13.12 8.28
CA ILE A 129 -1.97 -12.11 8.22
C ILE A 129 -1.16 -12.14 9.51
N SER A 130 0.16 -12.35 9.41
CA SER A 130 1.06 -12.05 10.52
C SER A 130 1.54 -10.62 10.40
N ALA A 131 0.86 -9.68 11.07
CA ALA A 131 1.21 -8.26 11.00
C ALA A 131 2.64 -7.97 11.51
N ALA A 132 3.10 -8.74 12.52
CA ALA A 132 4.45 -8.60 13.07
C ALA A 132 5.53 -9.12 12.12
N ALA A 133 5.26 -10.24 11.44
CA ALA A 133 6.25 -10.89 10.58
C ALA A 133 6.11 -10.57 9.09
N LYS A 134 5.09 -9.78 8.70
CA LYS A 134 4.91 -9.22 7.33
C LYS A 134 4.73 -10.27 6.22
N TRP A 135 4.09 -11.39 6.56
CA TRP A 135 3.80 -12.50 5.64
C TRP A 135 2.46 -13.16 5.97
N TRP A 136 1.94 -13.90 4.99
CA TRP A 136 0.77 -14.76 5.12
C TRP A 136 1.13 -16.10 5.75
N PHE A 137 0.27 -16.63 6.62
CA PHE A 137 0.47 -17.95 7.24
C PHE A 137 -0.86 -18.70 7.36
N VAL A 138 -0.85 -20.02 7.53
CA VAL A 138 -2.06 -20.82 7.80
C VAL A 138 -2.04 -21.22 9.27
N ALA A 139 -3.11 -20.91 10.01
CA ALA A 139 -3.25 -21.25 11.41
C ALA A 139 -3.71 -22.71 11.57
N GLY A 140 -2.84 -23.59 12.08
CA GLY A 140 -3.18 -24.99 12.37
C GLY A 140 -2.08 -25.96 11.94
N GLY A 141 -1.64 -26.85 12.84
CA GLY A 141 -0.49 -27.73 12.62
C GLY A 141 -0.63 -28.76 11.48
N LYS A 142 0.48 -29.45 11.20
CA LYS A 142 0.74 -30.59 10.26
C LYS A 142 0.29 -30.49 8.79
N SER A 143 -0.65 -29.62 8.41
CA SER A 143 -1.09 -29.43 7.00
C SER A 143 -1.05 -27.97 6.53
N THR A 144 -0.05 -27.21 6.98
CA THR A 144 0.33 -25.91 6.39
C THR A 144 1.05 -26.14 5.07
N GLU A 145 0.35 -26.61 4.05
CA GLU A 145 0.92 -26.68 2.71
C GLU A 145 0.95 -25.25 2.14
N ILE A 146 2.16 -24.79 1.82
CA ILE A 146 2.43 -23.46 1.25
C ILE A 146 3.44 -23.68 0.13
N GLN A 147 3.24 -23.04 -1.03
CA GLN A 147 4.18 -23.14 -2.14
C GLN A 147 4.35 -21.80 -2.85
N ALA A 148 5.61 -21.41 -3.10
CA ALA A 148 5.92 -20.23 -3.91
C ALA A 148 5.55 -20.50 -5.38
N VAL A 149 4.92 -19.53 -6.04
CA VAL A 149 4.51 -19.64 -7.45
C VAL A 149 5.34 -18.80 -8.41
N ALA A 150 6.48 -18.26 -7.96
CA ALA A 150 7.40 -17.48 -8.79
C ALA A 150 7.87 -18.22 -10.06
N ALA A 151 7.83 -19.56 -10.05
CA ALA A 151 8.19 -20.39 -11.21
C ALA A 151 7.08 -20.51 -12.27
N LEU A 152 5.85 -20.09 -11.97
CA LEU A 152 4.73 -20.18 -12.90
C LEU A 152 4.67 -18.93 -13.77
N ALA A 153 4.89 -19.09 -15.08
CA ALA A 153 4.92 -17.99 -16.04
C ALA A 153 3.61 -17.18 -16.12
N SER A 154 2.49 -17.76 -15.69
CA SER A 154 1.19 -17.09 -15.65
C SER A 154 0.98 -16.26 -14.37
N ALA A 155 1.85 -16.38 -13.37
CA ALA A 155 1.74 -15.65 -12.12
C ALA A 155 2.07 -14.16 -12.33
N LYS A 156 1.15 -13.29 -11.93
CA LYS A 156 1.31 -11.84 -11.98
C LYS A 156 1.08 -11.25 -10.61
N SER A 157 2.04 -10.45 -10.14
CA SER A 157 1.90 -9.70 -8.90
C SER A 157 0.79 -8.66 -9.03
N GLY A 158 0.07 -8.48 -7.93
CA GLY A 158 -0.81 -7.36 -7.70
C GLY A 158 -0.08 -6.11 -7.22
N SER A 159 -0.84 -5.03 -7.05
CA SER A 159 -0.40 -3.74 -6.50
C SER A 159 -1.35 -3.28 -5.40
N GLY A 160 -0.81 -2.60 -4.39
CA GLY A 160 -1.55 -2.05 -3.26
C GLY A 160 -1.16 -2.66 -1.91
N ASP A 161 -2.04 -2.50 -0.93
CA ASP A 161 -1.83 -3.04 0.42
C ASP A 161 -1.78 -4.57 0.39
N TRP A 162 -0.59 -5.15 0.56
CA TRP A 162 -0.33 -6.59 0.49
C TRP A 162 -1.27 -7.42 1.38
N ARG A 163 -1.75 -6.85 2.49
CA ARG A 163 -2.75 -7.42 3.42
C ARG A 163 -4.11 -7.69 2.77
N LYS A 164 -4.33 -7.15 1.58
CA LYS A 164 -5.55 -7.32 0.76
C LYS A 164 -5.28 -8.06 -0.54
N LEU A 165 -4.01 -8.36 -0.86
CA LEU A 165 -3.60 -9.06 -2.06
C LEU A 165 -3.75 -10.57 -1.87
N ILE A 166 -5.00 -11.01 -1.71
CA ILE A 166 -5.40 -12.41 -1.56
C ILE A 166 -6.56 -12.71 -2.50
N VAL A 167 -6.47 -13.83 -3.21
CA VAL A 167 -7.45 -14.28 -4.20
C VAL A 167 -7.82 -15.72 -3.93
N GLN A 168 -9.12 -16.00 -3.88
CA GLN A 168 -9.64 -17.36 -3.86
C GLN A 168 -9.67 -17.92 -5.29
N ARG A 169 -9.26 -19.17 -5.46
CA ARG A 169 -9.41 -19.91 -6.71
C ARG A 169 -10.89 -19.89 -7.12
N PRO A 170 -11.22 -19.57 -8.38
CA PRO A 170 -12.58 -19.73 -8.88
C PRO A 170 -12.99 -21.19 -8.75
N GLU A 171 -14.06 -21.47 -8.00
CA GLU A 171 -14.70 -22.78 -8.06
C GLU A 171 -15.36 -22.87 -9.43
N GLY A 172 -14.94 -23.84 -10.25
CA GLY A 172 -15.64 -24.12 -11.50
C GLY A 172 -17.03 -24.64 -11.17
N GLU A 173 -18.06 -24.02 -11.75
CA GLU A 173 -19.40 -24.63 -11.88
C GLU A 173 -19.32 -25.96 -12.63
#